data_AF-A0A2E0N0Z6-F1
#
_entry.id   AF-A0A2E0N0Z6-F1
#
_cell.length_a   1.000
_cell.length_b   1.000
_cell.length_c   1.000
_cell.angle_alpha   90.00
_cell.angle_beta   90.00
_cell.angle_gamma   90.00
#
_symmetry.space_group_name_H-M   'P 1'
#
loop_
_entity.id
_entity.type
_entity.pdbx_description
1 polymer ?
#
loop_
_entity_poly.entity_id
_entity_poly.type
_entity_poly.pdbx_seq_one_letter_code
_entity_poly.pdbx_strand_id
1 'polypeptide(L)'
;MDFIKLILISLIAITSYYLLLQWGPSENLTQSVITNETIPNKTNIESERLLSPLQAPETPAPLSPIVATNNQSIVQFFYVQNNVVNLRISGDSGAIKSSLLKKIKKDLQGADPLELFSAVDEKPYYVNSGFFSDEGNFLQPNFTSIAQELGENGKDVFTLIGGDDTLYIERTFTLEPGKYSVEIEDTILSRLPTSPVSVTPYVIIERGDFPVEGDGFAYAYLGPVFSTQGERFQKISFSDLLDEPFKKSSPGGWVALIQHYFLSAWIPEQSGSFLYQAKKNSSSNRFSVGYTSKQLSLAQNNNGVSFTNTLYVGPKLTGQLKALHQDLDLVVDYGFLWWLG
;
A
#
# COMPACT_ATOMS: atom_id res chain seq x y z
N MET A 1 0.05 53.28 5.49
CA MET A 1 -0.41 52.22 6.42
C MET A 1 -1.70 51.67 5.88
N ASP A 2 -1.74 50.38 5.52
CA ASP A 2 -2.91 49.75 4.89
C ASP A 2 -4.03 49.58 5.90
N PHE A 3 -4.95 50.54 5.89
CA PHE A 3 -6.12 50.58 6.78
C PHE A 3 -6.97 49.31 6.66
N ILE A 4 -7.04 48.74 5.45
CA ILE A 4 -7.72 47.48 5.15
C ILE A 4 -7.08 46.31 5.92
N LYS A 5 -5.74 46.25 5.97
CA LYS A 5 -4.99 45.20 6.65
C LYS A 5 -5.19 45.26 8.17
N LEU A 6 -5.27 46.48 8.72
CA LEU A 6 -5.49 46.69 10.16
C LEU A 6 -6.92 46.31 10.58
N ILE A 7 -7.91 46.60 9.73
CA ILE A 7 -9.30 46.15 9.92
C ILE A 7 -9.37 44.62 9.89
N LEU A 8 -8.74 43.97 8.91
CA LEU A 8 -8.77 42.51 8.77
C LEU A 8 -8.13 41.79 9.96
N ILE A 9 -6.98 42.30 10.43
CA ILE A 9 -6.30 41.77 11.62
C ILE A 9 -7.16 41.96 12.87
N SER A 10 -7.82 43.10 13.02
CA SER A 10 -8.72 43.36 14.16
C SER A 10 -9.92 42.42 14.14
N LEU A 11 -10.49 42.16 12.96
CA LEU A 11 -11.65 41.28 12.80
C LEU A 11 -11.29 39.82 13.12
N ILE A 12 -10.13 39.35 12.66
CA ILE A 12 -9.59 38.03 13.01
C ILE A 12 -9.38 37.91 14.52
N ALA A 13 -8.74 38.91 15.14
CA ALA A 13 -8.48 38.89 16.58
C ALA A 13 -9.76 38.84 17.41
N ILE A 14 -10.81 39.58 17.00
CA ILE A 14 -12.13 39.55 17.65
C ILE A 14 -12.77 38.16 17.50
N THR A 15 -12.75 37.58 16.29
CA THR A 15 -13.33 36.25 16.07
C THR A 15 -12.60 35.14 16.84
N SER A 16 -11.26 35.17 16.89
CA SER A 16 -10.47 34.23 17.69
C SER A 16 -10.75 34.38 19.19
N TYR A 17 -10.92 35.62 19.67
CA TYR A 17 -11.26 35.88 21.07
C TYR A 17 -12.64 35.33 21.43
N TYR A 18 -13.63 35.47 20.56
CA TYR A 18 -14.97 34.91 20.76
C TYR A 18 -14.99 33.38 20.76
N LEU A 19 -14.20 32.72 19.91
CA LEU A 19 -14.05 31.26 19.92
C LEU A 19 -13.39 30.75 21.21
N LEU A 20 -12.42 31.50 21.72
CA LEU A 20 -11.73 31.16 22.97
C LEU A 20 -12.66 31.29 24.19
N LEU A 21 -13.60 32.25 24.15
CA LEU A 21 -14.66 32.38 25.15
C LEU A 21 -15.74 31.28 25.07
N GLN A 22 -15.98 30.70 23.89
CA GLN A 22 -16.91 29.59 23.72
C GLN A 22 -16.33 28.22 24.12
N TRP A 23 -15.02 28.14 24.34
CA TRP A 23 -14.35 26.94 24.81
C TRP A 23 -14.48 26.79 26.35
N GLY A 24 -15.70 26.64 26.84
CA GLY A 24 -15.99 26.16 28.18
C GLY A 24 -16.01 24.63 28.23
N PRO A 25 -15.75 23.99 29.40
CA PRO A 25 -15.74 22.54 29.51
C PRO A 25 -17.13 21.98 29.20
N SER A 26 -17.19 21.02 28.28
CA SER A 26 -18.39 20.22 27.99
C SER A 26 -18.87 19.53 29.27
N GLU A 27 -20.09 19.83 29.70
CA GLU A 27 -20.76 19.05 30.73
C GLU A 27 -20.85 17.59 30.27
N ASN A 28 -20.26 16.68 31.06
CA ASN A 28 -20.40 15.24 30.86
C ASN A 28 -21.88 14.88 31.04
N LEU A 29 -22.54 14.55 29.94
CA LEU A 29 -23.81 13.85 29.99
C LEU A 29 -23.55 12.45 30.56
N THR A 30 -24.14 12.23 31.73
CA THR A 30 -24.30 10.93 32.36
C THR A 30 -25.03 9.98 31.42
N GLN A 31 -24.53 8.75 31.28
CA GLN A 31 -25.29 7.67 30.63
C GLN A 31 -25.36 6.45 31.55
N SER A 32 -26.60 6.00 31.70
CA SER A 32 -27.09 4.99 32.63
C SER A 32 -26.69 3.56 32.25
N VAL A 33 -26.51 2.74 33.27
CA VAL A 33 -26.41 1.27 33.23
C VAL A 33 -27.80 0.66 33.08
N ILE A 34 -28.03 -0.22 32.08
CA ILE A 34 -28.99 -1.35 32.07
C ILE A 34 -28.44 -2.42 31.07
N THR A 35 -27.87 -3.54 31.55
CA THR A 35 -28.39 -4.92 31.72
C THR A 35 -28.33 -5.82 30.48
N ASN A 36 -27.75 -7.02 30.71
CA ASN A 36 -27.58 -8.15 29.80
C ASN A 36 -28.89 -8.68 29.19
N GLU A 37 -28.80 -9.13 27.93
CA GLU A 37 -29.54 -10.30 27.44
C GLU A 37 -28.62 -11.20 26.62
N THR A 38 -28.89 -12.50 26.72
CA THR A 38 -28.07 -13.61 26.26
C THR A 38 -28.84 -14.42 25.20
N ILE A 39 -28.10 -14.92 24.17
CA ILE A 39 -28.36 -16.12 23.32
C ILE A 39 -29.30 -15.90 22.10
N PRO A 40 -29.14 -16.56 20.91
CA PRO A 40 -28.19 -17.61 20.52
C PRO A 40 -27.32 -17.34 19.28
N ASN A 41 -26.26 -18.13 19.26
CA ASN A 41 -25.42 -18.55 18.14
C ASN A 41 -26.20 -18.85 16.84
N LYS A 42 -25.78 -18.25 15.72
CA LYS A 42 -25.96 -18.84 14.38
C LYS A 42 -24.77 -18.48 13.50
N THR A 43 -24.01 -19.52 13.20
CA THR A 43 -22.99 -19.66 12.16
C THR A 43 -23.34 -18.90 10.87
N ASN A 44 -22.42 -18.06 10.39
CA ASN A 44 -22.17 -17.99 8.97
C ASN A 44 -20.68 -17.68 8.71
N ILE A 45 -20.02 -18.66 8.11
CA ILE A 45 -18.64 -18.63 7.64
C ILE A 45 -18.68 -17.97 6.27
N GLU A 46 -18.24 -16.72 6.13
CA GLU A 46 -17.86 -16.16 4.83
C GLU A 46 -17.09 -14.84 5.01
N SER A 47 -15.78 -14.89 5.27
CA SER A 47 -14.93 -13.67 5.31
C SER A 47 -13.44 -13.92 5.04
N GLU A 48 -13.07 -14.91 4.22
CA GLU A 48 -11.65 -15.15 3.89
C GLU A 48 -11.24 -14.86 2.45
N ARG A 49 -12.16 -14.54 1.52
CA ARG A 49 -11.76 -14.25 0.12
C ARG A 49 -12.08 -12.83 -0.27
N LEU A 50 -11.07 -11.95 -0.24
CA LEU A 50 -10.94 -10.86 -1.22
C LEU A 50 -9.48 -10.38 -1.30
N LEU A 51 -8.75 -11.00 -2.23
CA LEU A 51 -7.87 -10.46 -3.28
C LEU A 51 -8.08 -11.35 -4.53
N SER A 52 -9.34 -11.74 -4.78
CA SER A 52 -9.74 -12.77 -5.75
C SER A 52 -10.35 -12.13 -7.01
N PRO A 53 -10.35 -12.84 -8.17
CA PRO A 53 -10.97 -12.36 -9.40
C PRO A 53 -12.48 -12.22 -9.25
N LEU A 54 -13.10 -11.47 -10.16
CA LEU A 54 -14.54 -11.22 -10.16
C LEU A 54 -15.32 -12.45 -10.67
N GLN A 55 -15.87 -13.36 -9.84
CA GLN A 55 -16.94 -14.28 -10.29
C GLN A 55 -17.77 -14.97 -9.17
N ALA A 56 -18.92 -15.55 -9.56
CA ALA A 56 -20.13 -15.90 -8.78
C ALA A 56 -20.19 -17.36 -8.21
N PRO A 57 -21.30 -17.83 -7.58
CA PRO A 57 -21.34 -18.51 -6.27
C PRO A 57 -20.95 -20.01 -6.23
N GLU A 58 -20.43 -20.43 -5.08
CA GLU A 58 -19.78 -21.72 -4.80
C GLU A 58 -20.75 -22.85 -4.33
N THR A 59 -20.31 -24.11 -4.48
CA THR A 59 -20.84 -25.31 -3.79
C THR A 59 -19.66 -26.04 -3.13
N PRO A 60 -19.75 -26.53 -1.87
CA PRO A 60 -18.58 -26.94 -1.10
C PRO A 60 -18.21 -28.43 -1.26
N ALA A 61 -16.91 -28.74 -1.11
CA ALA A 61 -16.35 -30.10 -1.00
C ALA A 61 -15.41 -30.21 0.23
N PRO A 62 -15.19 -31.42 0.80
CA PRO A 62 -14.78 -31.60 2.20
C PRO A 62 -13.26 -31.69 2.45
N LEU A 63 -12.89 -31.42 3.71
CA LEU A 63 -11.53 -31.30 4.26
C LEU A 63 -10.84 -32.65 4.55
N SER A 64 -9.52 -32.70 4.39
CA SER A 64 -8.63 -33.78 4.87
C SER A 64 -7.47 -33.20 5.73
N PRO A 65 -6.88 -33.98 6.66
CA PRO A 65 -6.08 -33.45 7.77
C PRO A 65 -4.63 -33.07 7.41
N ILE A 66 -4.12 -32.07 8.12
CA ILE A 66 -2.80 -31.43 7.95
C ILE A 66 -1.75 -32.17 8.81
N VAL A 67 -0.64 -32.57 8.19
CA VAL A 67 0.60 -32.97 8.90
C VAL A 67 1.55 -31.77 8.88
N ALA A 68 1.92 -31.28 10.06
CA ALA A 68 2.87 -30.19 10.20
C ALA A 68 4.32 -30.70 10.07
N THR A 69 5.03 -30.28 9.03
CA THR A 69 6.49 -30.43 8.93
C THR A 69 7.14 -29.09 9.28
N ASN A 70 7.84 -29.05 10.42
CA ASN A 70 8.65 -27.91 10.83
C ASN A 70 9.96 -27.91 10.03
N ASN A 71 9.94 -27.29 8.85
CA ASN A 71 11.15 -26.81 8.18
C ASN A 71 11.21 -25.29 8.38
N GLN A 72 12.08 -24.83 9.28
CA GLN A 72 12.44 -23.42 9.33
C GLN A 72 13.30 -23.10 8.11
N SER A 73 12.64 -22.73 7.01
CA SER A 73 13.30 -22.16 5.84
C SER A 73 14.04 -20.89 6.24
N ILE A 74 15.34 -20.82 5.98
CA ILE A 74 16.11 -19.58 6.15
C ILE A 74 15.57 -18.58 5.12
N VAL A 75 14.90 -17.52 5.59
CA VAL A 75 14.36 -16.48 4.70
C VAL A 75 15.53 -15.64 4.16
N GLN A 76 15.81 -15.77 2.86
CA GLN A 76 16.81 -14.97 2.16
C GLN A 76 16.28 -13.54 1.93
N PHE A 77 17.14 -12.52 2.10
CA PHE A 77 16.80 -11.13 1.79
C PHE A 77 17.73 -10.55 0.73
N PHE A 78 17.16 -9.70 -0.12
CA PHE A 78 17.86 -8.95 -1.17
C PHE A 78 17.75 -7.45 -0.91
N TYR A 79 18.71 -6.68 -1.44
CA TYR A 79 18.74 -5.23 -1.27
C TYR A 79 18.76 -4.54 -2.64
N VAL A 80 17.87 -3.56 -2.80
CA VAL A 80 17.71 -2.74 -4.02
C VAL A 80 17.77 -1.29 -3.59
N GLN A 81 18.62 -0.47 -4.21
CA GLN A 81 18.89 0.88 -3.69
C GLN A 81 19.38 1.85 -4.76
N ASN A 82 19.16 3.14 -4.50
CA ASN A 82 19.84 4.26 -5.17
C ASN A 82 20.49 5.18 -4.11
N ASN A 83 20.79 6.44 -4.45
CA ASN A 83 21.37 7.41 -3.52
C ASN A 83 20.43 7.95 -2.42
N VAL A 84 19.11 7.73 -2.51
CA VAL A 84 18.11 8.26 -1.54
C VAL A 84 17.27 7.20 -0.84
N VAL A 85 17.09 6.01 -1.43
CA VAL A 85 16.29 4.91 -0.86
C VAL A 85 17.09 3.59 -0.87
N ASN A 86 16.88 2.76 0.15
CA ASN A 86 17.31 1.36 0.19
C ASN A 86 16.11 0.51 0.59
N LEU A 87 15.81 -0.52 -0.20
CA LEU A 87 14.69 -1.44 -0.02
C LEU A 87 15.24 -2.83 0.31
N ARG A 88 14.62 -3.49 1.29
CA ARG A 88 14.91 -4.89 1.64
C ARG A 88 13.76 -5.78 1.19
N ILE A 89 14.07 -6.70 0.28
CA ILE A 89 13.12 -7.60 -0.38
C ILE A 89 13.23 -8.99 0.24
N SER A 90 12.10 -9.60 0.58
CA SER A 90 12.02 -10.99 1.01
C SER A 90 12.13 -11.92 -0.20
N GLY A 91 13.05 -12.88 -0.18
CA GLY A 91 13.27 -13.80 -1.30
C GLY A 91 12.08 -14.74 -1.52
N ASP A 92 11.47 -15.24 -0.45
CA ASP A 92 10.33 -16.15 -0.50
C ASP A 92 9.11 -15.54 -1.21
N SER A 93 8.68 -14.36 -0.75
CA SER A 93 7.42 -13.72 -1.05
C SER A 93 7.53 -12.54 -2.01
N GLY A 94 8.74 -12.06 -2.28
CA GLY A 94 9.00 -10.85 -3.06
C GLY A 94 8.61 -9.54 -2.36
N ALA A 95 8.04 -9.61 -1.15
CA ALA A 95 7.57 -8.43 -0.45
C ALA A 95 8.74 -7.50 -0.06
N ILE A 96 8.53 -6.20 -0.21
CA ILE A 96 9.47 -5.17 0.26
C ILE A 96 9.16 -4.94 1.74
N LYS A 97 9.95 -5.58 2.61
CA LYS A 97 9.73 -5.65 4.06
C LYS A 97 10.36 -4.49 4.84
N SER A 98 11.25 -3.72 4.23
CA SER A 98 11.85 -2.53 4.84
C SER A 98 12.24 -1.51 3.78
N SER A 99 12.18 -0.23 4.14
CA SER A 99 12.64 0.89 3.31
C SER A 99 13.33 1.95 4.15
N LEU A 100 14.59 2.25 3.85
CA LEU A 100 15.38 3.28 4.50
C LEU A 100 15.52 4.51 3.60
N LEU A 101 15.08 5.66 4.09
CA LEU A 101 15.20 6.96 3.41
C LEU A 101 16.54 7.62 3.80
N LYS A 102 17.59 7.35 3.02
CA LYS A 102 19.00 7.66 3.33
C LYS A 102 19.30 9.14 3.62
N LYS A 103 18.46 10.05 3.14
CA LYS A 103 18.63 11.51 3.27
C LYS A 103 17.74 12.14 4.34
N ILE A 104 16.93 11.34 5.03
CA ILE A 104 15.95 11.81 6.00
C ILE A 104 16.25 11.13 7.32
N LYS A 105 16.44 11.91 8.37
CA LYS A 105 16.71 11.39 9.71
C LYS A 105 15.40 11.00 10.38
N LYS A 106 15.43 9.97 11.24
CA LYS A 106 14.28 9.57 12.06
C LYS A 106 13.87 10.68 13.03
N ASP A 107 14.86 11.31 13.65
CA ASP A 107 14.72 12.30 14.72
C ASP A 107 15.72 13.46 14.49
N LEU A 108 15.37 14.65 14.98
CA LEU A 108 16.14 15.89 14.75
C LEU A 108 17.61 15.76 15.20
N GLN A 109 17.85 15.05 16.30
CA GLN A 109 19.18 14.85 16.89
C GLN A 109 19.80 13.49 16.52
N GLY A 110 19.07 12.64 15.80
CA GLY A 110 19.54 11.32 15.39
C GLY A 110 20.51 11.35 14.22
N ALA A 111 21.26 10.26 14.07
CA ALA A 111 22.02 9.95 12.87
C ALA A 111 21.34 8.89 11.99
N ASP A 112 20.38 8.15 12.56
CA ASP A 112 19.76 7.03 11.88
C ASP A 112 18.79 7.51 10.79
N PRO A 113 18.86 6.90 9.59
CA PRO A 113 17.93 7.20 8.52
C PRO A 113 16.51 6.75 8.92
N LEU A 114 15.51 7.49 8.44
CA LEU A 114 14.11 7.16 8.66
C LEU A 114 13.77 5.85 7.93
N GLU A 115 13.29 4.88 8.69
CA GLU A 115 12.67 3.67 8.16
C GLU A 115 11.16 3.92 7.98
N LEU A 116 10.66 3.79 6.75
CA LEU A 116 9.23 3.97 6.46
C LEU A 116 8.47 2.64 6.49
N PHE A 117 8.91 1.65 5.72
CA PHE A 117 8.43 0.27 5.85
C PHE A 117 9.22 -0.46 6.92
N SER A 118 8.52 -1.18 7.78
CA SER A 118 9.09 -2.09 8.77
C SER A 118 8.16 -3.28 8.93
N ALA A 119 8.63 -4.48 8.58
CA ALA A 119 7.88 -5.71 8.79
C ALA A 119 8.06 -6.32 10.18
N VAL A 120 8.62 -5.56 11.13
CA VAL A 120 8.76 -5.99 12.53
C VAL A 120 7.37 -6.15 13.14
N ASP A 121 7.16 -7.25 13.86
CA ASP A 121 5.83 -7.72 14.29
C ASP A 121 5.01 -6.70 15.09
N GLU A 122 5.65 -5.75 15.78
CA GLU A 122 4.97 -4.74 16.58
C GLU A 122 4.26 -3.66 15.75
N LYS A 123 4.81 -3.31 14.58
CA LYS A 123 4.32 -2.20 13.74
C LYS A 123 4.48 -2.51 12.24
N PRO A 124 3.81 -3.57 11.73
CA PRO A 124 4.01 -4.01 10.37
C PRO A 124 3.55 -2.94 9.38
N TYR A 125 4.43 -2.49 8.49
CA TYR A 125 4.13 -1.68 7.33
C TYR A 125 5.03 -2.09 6.18
N TYR A 126 4.48 -2.72 5.16
CA TYR A 126 5.24 -3.23 4.00
C TYR A 126 4.37 -3.27 2.76
N VAL A 127 5.00 -3.51 1.60
CA VAL A 127 4.30 -3.63 0.33
C VAL A 127 4.67 -4.93 -0.38
N ASN A 128 3.81 -5.40 -1.27
CA ASN A 128 4.12 -6.49 -2.19
C ASN A 128 3.48 -6.25 -3.56
N SER A 129 4.05 -6.87 -4.58
CA SER A 129 3.48 -7.02 -5.92
C SER A 129 3.66 -8.47 -6.38
N GLY A 130 3.02 -8.83 -7.49
CA GLY A 130 3.25 -10.10 -8.16
C GLY A 130 1.94 -10.66 -8.72
N PHE A 131 1.79 -11.97 -8.65
CA PHE A 131 0.64 -12.68 -9.20
C PHE A 131 0.02 -13.62 -8.18
N PHE A 132 -1.29 -13.87 -8.31
CA PHE A 132 -1.94 -15.01 -7.67
C PHE A 132 -2.58 -15.91 -8.73
N SER A 133 -2.68 -17.21 -8.43
CA SER A 133 -3.30 -18.21 -9.29
C SER A 133 -4.83 -18.13 -9.26
N ASP A 134 -5.51 -18.80 -10.19
CA ASP A 134 -6.97 -18.92 -10.21
C ASP A 134 -7.58 -19.48 -8.92
N GLU A 135 -6.82 -20.29 -8.19
CA GLU A 135 -7.21 -20.84 -6.90
C GLU A 135 -7.21 -19.78 -5.78
N GLY A 136 -6.64 -18.61 -6.05
CA GLY A 136 -6.52 -17.49 -5.11
C GLY A 136 -5.26 -17.53 -4.26
N ASN A 137 -4.29 -18.38 -4.62
CA ASN A 137 -3.02 -18.51 -3.92
C ASN A 137 -1.99 -17.52 -4.48
N PHE A 138 -1.35 -16.74 -3.61
CA PHE A 138 -0.21 -15.90 -4.01
C PHE A 138 0.93 -16.78 -4.52
N LEU A 139 1.42 -16.49 -5.72
CA LEU A 139 2.60 -17.17 -6.24
C LEU A 139 3.82 -16.69 -5.47
N GLN A 140 4.56 -17.64 -4.88
CA GLN A 140 5.79 -17.36 -4.14
C GLN A 140 6.95 -17.31 -5.13
N PRO A 141 7.59 -16.16 -5.34
CA PRO A 141 8.69 -16.05 -6.29
C PRO A 141 9.93 -16.86 -5.88
N ASN A 142 10.17 -17.10 -4.60
CA ASN A 142 11.34 -17.83 -4.11
C ASN A 142 12.64 -17.39 -4.81
N PHE A 143 12.89 -16.08 -4.84
CA PHE A 143 14.08 -15.50 -5.45
C PHE A 143 15.34 -16.07 -4.82
N THR A 144 16.28 -16.47 -5.67
CA THR A 144 17.55 -17.11 -5.27
C THR A 144 18.76 -16.25 -5.60
N SER A 145 18.64 -15.36 -6.60
CA SER A 145 19.72 -14.51 -7.09
C SER A 145 19.25 -13.09 -7.37
N ILE A 146 20.22 -12.18 -7.40
CA ILE A 146 20.07 -10.79 -7.80
C ILE A 146 21.25 -10.40 -8.70
N ALA A 147 20.98 -9.70 -9.79
CA ALA A 147 21.96 -9.01 -10.61
C ALA A 147 21.72 -7.50 -10.51
N GLN A 148 22.80 -6.71 -10.60
CA GLN A 148 22.72 -5.25 -10.69
C GLN A 148 23.44 -4.79 -11.95
N GLU A 149 22.80 -3.90 -12.69
CA GLU A 149 23.35 -3.27 -13.88
C GLU A 149 23.11 -1.76 -13.84
N LEU A 150 23.98 -1.01 -14.52
CA LEU A 150 23.76 0.42 -14.72
C LEU A 150 22.93 0.61 -15.98
N GLY A 151 21.70 1.07 -15.81
CA GLY A 151 20.80 1.43 -16.90
C GLY A 151 21.16 2.77 -17.54
N GLU A 152 20.38 3.15 -18.56
CA GLU A 152 20.53 4.43 -19.23
C GLU A 152 20.31 5.62 -18.27
N ASN A 153 20.95 6.76 -18.55
CA ASN A 153 20.80 8.00 -17.78
C ASN A 153 21.12 7.86 -16.28
N GLY A 154 21.98 6.91 -15.92
CA GLY A 154 22.43 6.68 -14.55
C GLY A 154 21.40 5.98 -13.66
N LYS A 155 20.40 5.31 -14.25
CA LYS A 155 19.45 4.47 -13.51
C LYS A 155 20.16 3.23 -12.94
N ASP A 156 19.83 2.84 -11.72
CA ASP A 156 20.22 1.53 -11.18
C ASP A 156 19.13 0.51 -11.55
N VAL A 157 19.51 -0.60 -12.17
CA VAL A 157 18.60 -1.71 -12.52
C VAL A 157 19.00 -2.95 -11.74
N PHE A 158 18.05 -3.56 -11.04
CA PHE A 158 18.26 -4.79 -10.30
C PHE A 158 17.28 -5.86 -10.76
N THR A 159 17.78 -7.03 -11.11
CA THR A 159 16.95 -8.15 -11.58
C THR A 159 17.08 -9.32 -10.63
N LEU A 160 15.96 -9.71 -10.00
CA LEU A 160 15.86 -10.87 -9.13
C LEU A 160 15.25 -12.03 -9.92
N ILE A 161 15.80 -13.23 -9.75
CA ILE A 161 15.35 -14.43 -10.45
C ILE A 161 14.99 -15.52 -9.44
N GLY A 162 13.86 -16.17 -9.69
CA GLY A 162 13.32 -17.24 -8.87
C GLY A 162 12.35 -18.13 -9.63
N GLY A 163 11.48 -18.79 -8.88
CA GLY A 163 10.52 -19.78 -9.34
C GLY A 163 10.91 -21.20 -8.94
N ASP A 164 10.28 -22.17 -9.58
CA ASP A 164 10.43 -23.60 -9.34
C ASP A 164 10.44 -24.39 -10.67
N ASP A 165 10.16 -25.69 -10.61
CA ASP A 165 10.11 -26.55 -11.79
C ASP A 165 8.94 -26.21 -12.72
N THR A 166 7.91 -25.51 -12.22
CA THR A 166 6.68 -25.20 -12.94
C THR A 166 6.63 -23.76 -13.45
N LEU A 167 7.28 -22.83 -12.74
CA LEU A 167 7.26 -21.40 -13.03
C LEU A 167 8.67 -20.83 -12.97
N TYR A 168 8.95 -19.89 -13.86
CA TYR A 168 10.09 -19.00 -13.74
C TYR A 168 9.57 -17.58 -13.50
N ILE A 169 10.12 -16.91 -12.51
CA ILE A 169 9.72 -15.57 -12.12
C ILE A 169 10.94 -14.67 -12.11
N GLU A 170 10.82 -13.54 -12.80
CA GLU A 170 11.81 -12.46 -12.82
C GLU A 170 11.14 -11.19 -12.29
N ARG A 171 11.84 -10.47 -11.42
CA ARG A 171 11.43 -9.14 -10.98
C ARG A 171 12.55 -8.13 -11.24
N THR A 172 12.25 -7.14 -12.06
CA THR A 172 13.17 -6.08 -12.40
C THR A 172 12.76 -4.79 -11.70
N PHE A 173 13.71 -4.20 -10.96
CA PHE A 173 13.57 -2.92 -10.28
C PHE A 173 14.41 -1.87 -11.00
N THR A 174 13.79 -0.76 -11.39
CA THR A 174 14.48 0.38 -12.01
C THR A 174 14.38 1.60 -11.11
N LEU A 175 15.53 2.15 -10.71
CA LEU A 175 15.62 3.28 -9.78
C LEU A 175 16.37 4.45 -10.43
N GLU A 176 15.74 5.61 -10.41
CA GLU A 176 16.37 6.84 -10.88
C GLU A 176 17.16 7.53 -9.76
N PRO A 177 18.32 8.16 -10.04
CA PRO A 177 19.04 8.95 -9.06
C PRO A 177 18.18 10.07 -8.45
N GLY A 178 18.16 10.15 -7.13
CA GLY A 178 17.46 11.20 -6.38
C GLY A 178 15.94 11.04 -6.32
N LYS A 179 15.37 9.98 -6.91
CA LYS A 179 13.94 9.71 -6.89
C LYS A 179 13.57 8.68 -5.83
N TYR A 180 12.39 8.85 -5.26
CA TYR A 180 11.76 7.90 -4.32
C TYR A 180 10.78 6.94 -5.02
N SER A 181 10.66 7.04 -6.34
CA SER A 181 9.92 6.11 -7.18
C SER A 181 10.81 4.96 -7.63
N VAL A 182 10.24 3.76 -7.65
CA VAL A 182 10.85 2.53 -8.13
C VAL A 182 9.88 1.90 -9.11
N GLU A 183 10.28 1.73 -10.36
CA GLU A 183 9.52 0.94 -11.32
C GLU A 183 9.83 -0.54 -11.08
N ILE A 184 8.78 -1.35 -11.04
CA ILE A 184 8.82 -2.77 -10.73
C ILE A 184 8.08 -3.50 -11.84
N GLU A 185 8.80 -4.29 -12.61
CA GLU A 185 8.25 -5.19 -13.62
C GLU A 185 8.37 -6.64 -13.11
N ASP A 186 7.22 -7.30 -12.99
CA ASP A 186 7.11 -8.70 -12.65
C ASP A 186 6.83 -9.52 -13.91
N THR A 187 7.75 -10.41 -14.30
CA THR A 187 7.61 -11.31 -15.44
C THR A 187 7.50 -12.75 -14.97
N ILE A 188 6.50 -13.46 -15.49
CA ILE A 188 6.28 -14.88 -15.20
C ILE A 188 6.23 -15.71 -16.48
N LEU A 189 6.92 -16.84 -16.46
CA LEU A 189 7.03 -17.80 -17.56
C LEU A 189 6.60 -19.19 -17.07
N SER A 190 5.70 -19.85 -17.80
CA SER A 190 5.31 -21.23 -17.48
C SER A 190 6.32 -22.22 -18.06
N ARG A 191 6.70 -23.20 -17.24
CA ARG A 191 7.52 -24.37 -17.62
C ARG A 191 6.67 -25.64 -17.77
N LEU A 192 5.35 -25.55 -17.63
CA LEU A 192 4.46 -26.70 -17.71
C LEU A 192 4.19 -27.14 -19.17
N PRO A 193 3.98 -28.45 -19.41
CA PRO A 193 3.96 -28.99 -20.76
C PRO A 193 2.65 -28.86 -21.53
N THR A 194 1.48 -28.69 -20.89
CA THR A 194 0.20 -28.89 -21.63
C THR A 194 -1.01 -28.10 -21.15
N SER A 195 -0.94 -27.19 -20.17
CA SER A 195 -2.12 -26.40 -19.79
C SER A 195 -1.79 -24.94 -19.49
N PRO A 196 -2.55 -23.97 -20.06
CA PRO A 196 -2.37 -22.58 -19.72
C PRO A 196 -2.71 -22.37 -18.24
N VAL A 197 -1.84 -21.65 -17.54
CA VAL A 197 -2.08 -21.25 -16.16
C VAL A 197 -2.61 -19.83 -16.20
N SER A 198 -3.75 -19.58 -15.60
CA SER A 198 -4.23 -18.22 -15.46
C SER A 198 -3.70 -17.60 -14.18
N VAL A 199 -3.27 -16.35 -14.30
CA VAL A 199 -2.64 -15.58 -13.22
C VAL A 199 -3.22 -14.18 -13.20
N THR A 200 -3.40 -13.61 -12.02
CA THR A 200 -3.89 -12.24 -11.87
C THR A 200 -2.84 -11.38 -11.20
N PRO A 201 -2.38 -10.30 -11.85
CA PRO A 201 -1.45 -9.36 -11.23
C PRO A 201 -2.10 -8.61 -10.07
N TYR A 202 -1.31 -8.34 -9.02
CA TYR A 202 -1.74 -7.55 -7.87
C TYR A 202 -0.62 -6.66 -7.35
N VAL A 203 -1.03 -5.63 -6.62
CA VAL A 203 -0.19 -4.90 -5.67
C VAL A 203 -0.91 -4.77 -4.35
N ILE A 204 -0.16 -4.66 -3.27
CA ILE A 204 -0.71 -4.53 -1.92
C ILE A 204 0.22 -3.68 -1.05
N ILE A 205 -0.40 -2.94 -0.14
CA ILE A 205 0.17 -2.25 0.98
C ILE A 205 -0.48 -2.87 2.22
N GLU A 206 0.34 -3.37 3.13
CA GLU A 206 -0.08 -3.99 4.38
C GLU A 206 0.37 -3.09 5.52
N ARG A 207 -0.55 -2.71 6.41
CA ARG A 207 -0.23 -1.92 7.60
C ARG A 207 -1.01 -2.39 8.83
N GLY A 208 -0.35 -2.50 9.97
CA GLY A 208 -0.98 -2.68 11.27
C GLY A 208 -1.76 -1.46 11.75
N ASP A 209 -2.60 -1.67 12.76
CA ASP A 209 -3.42 -0.65 13.40
C ASP A 209 -2.63 0.10 14.48
N PHE A 210 -1.65 0.90 14.05
CA PHE A 210 -0.83 1.72 14.95
C PHE A 210 -0.75 3.18 14.47
N PRO A 211 -0.82 4.15 15.39
CA PRO A 211 -0.65 5.56 15.04
C PRO A 211 0.79 5.83 14.59
N VAL A 212 0.97 6.86 13.78
CA VAL A 212 2.30 7.41 13.51
C VAL A 212 2.66 8.32 14.68
N GLU A 213 3.82 8.07 15.30
CA GLU A 213 4.33 8.91 16.37
C GLU A 213 4.55 10.33 15.85
N GLY A 214 3.99 11.33 16.54
CA GLY A 214 4.11 12.74 16.16
C GLY A 214 3.75 13.66 17.32
N ASP A 215 4.36 14.85 17.33
CA ASP A 215 4.07 15.89 18.33
C ASP A 215 2.60 16.31 18.23
N GLY A 216 1.92 16.34 19.38
CA GLY A 216 0.46 16.38 19.55
C GLY A 216 -0.27 17.66 19.11
N PHE A 217 0.20 18.35 18.08
CA PHE A 217 -0.38 19.61 17.60
C PHE A 217 -0.96 19.56 16.18
N ALA A 218 -0.87 18.44 15.44
CA ALA A 218 -1.49 18.30 14.12
C ALA A 218 -2.04 16.88 13.88
N TYR A 219 -3.37 16.76 13.75
CA TYR A 219 -4.02 15.57 13.22
C TYR A 219 -3.79 15.49 11.70
N ALA A 220 -2.63 14.99 11.29
CA ALA A 220 -2.40 14.65 9.88
C ALA A 220 -3.22 13.41 9.53
N TYR A 221 -3.86 13.41 8.36
CA TYR A 221 -4.56 12.24 7.86
C TYR A 221 -3.62 11.04 7.75
N LEU A 222 -4.03 9.93 8.37
CA LEU A 222 -3.40 8.62 8.26
C LEU A 222 -4.42 7.66 7.67
N GLY A 223 -4.15 7.12 6.49
CA GLY A 223 -5.01 6.11 5.90
C GLY A 223 -4.85 5.92 4.40
N PRO A 224 -5.61 4.96 3.85
CA PRO A 224 -5.73 4.71 2.43
C PRO A 224 -6.29 5.93 1.69
N VAL A 225 -5.79 6.13 0.47
CA VAL A 225 -6.34 7.05 -0.51
C VAL A 225 -6.31 6.40 -1.88
N PHE A 226 -7.39 6.60 -2.64
CA PHE A 226 -7.53 6.11 -4.00
C PHE A 226 -7.77 7.26 -4.96
N SER A 227 -7.26 7.11 -6.18
CA SER A 227 -7.69 7.92 -7.33
C SER A 227 -8.22 6.97 -8.38
N THR A 228 -9.41 7.27 -8.87
CA THR A 228 -10.11 6.56 -9.93
C THR A 228 -10.59 7.56 -10.97
N GLN A 229 -11.05 7.08 -12.13
CA GLN A 229 -11.59 7.93 -13.19
C GLN A 229 -12.79 8.76 -12.71
N GLY A 230 -13.62 8.22 -11.80
CA GLY A 230 -14.79 8.90 -11.26
C GLY A 230 -14.49 9.82 -10.08
N GLU A 231 -13.39 9.58 -9.36
CA GLU A 231 -13.02 10.33 -8.17
C GLU A 231 -11.50 10.43 -8.06
N ARG A 232 -10.98 11.64 -8.31
CA ARG A 232 -9.52 11.91 -8.41
C ARG A 232 -8.79 11.79 -7.07
N PHE A 233 -9.52 11.84 -5.95
CA PHE A 233 -8.95 11.76 -4.62
C PHE A 233 -10.00 11.35 -3.58
N GLN A 234 -9.99 10.07 -3.21
CA GLN A 234 -10.92 9.48 -2.26
C GLN A 234 -10.16 8.97 -1.03
N LYS A 235 -10.41 9.61 0.12
CA LYS A 235 -9.92 9.13 1.42
C LYS A 235 -10.84 8.04 1.95
N ILE A 236 -10.26 6.93 2.41
CA ILE A 236 -11.00 5.86 3.09
C ILE A 236 -10.39 5.71 4.47
N SER A 237 -11.17 5.96 5.53
CA SER A 237 -10.62 5.89 6.89
C SER A 237 -10.45 4.43 7.33
N PHE A 238 -9.54 4.18 8.28
CA PHE A 238 -9.42 2.85 8.87
C PHE A 238 -10.67 2.42 9.62
N SER A 239 -11.41 3.36 10.21
CA SER A 239 -12.69 3.11 10.86
C SER A 239 -13.73 2.60 9.87
N ASP A 240 -13.85 3.21 8.69
CA ASP A 240 -14.77 2.74 7.65
C ASP A 240 -14.43 1.29 7.22
N LEU A 241 -13.14 0.94 7.18
CA LEU A 241 -12.67 -0.41 6.86
C LEU A 241 -12.90 -1.45 7.97
N LEU A 242 -13.27 -1.03 9.19
CA LEU A 242 -13.77 -1.93 10.23
C LEU A 242 -15.21 -2.35 9.95
N ASP A 243 -15.99 -1.44 9.35
CA ASP A 243 -17.40 -1.63 9.08
C ASP A 243 -17.60 -2.35 7.74
N GLU A 244 -16.96 -1.88 6.67
CA GLU A 244 -17.07 -2.48 5.34
C GLU A 244 -15.78 -2.40 4.50
N PRO A 245 -15.48 -3.43 3.68
CA PRO A 245 -14.37 -3.37 2.74
C PRO A 245 -14.67 -2.39 1.59
N PHE A 246 -13.67 -1.61 1.19
CA PHE A 246 -13.72 -0.76 0.01
C PHE A 246 -13.43 -1.57 -1.26
N LYS A 247 -14.20 -1.33 -2.33
CA LYS A 247 -14.00 -1.94 -3.64
C LYS A 247 -14.47 -1.03 -4.78
N LYS A 248 -13.60 -0.74 -5.75
CA LYS A 248 -13.93 0.10 -6.91
C LYS A 248 -13.17 -0.32 -8.17
N SER A 249 -13.88 -0.51 -9.28
CA SER A 249 -13.25 -0.71 -10.59
C SER A 249 -13.01 0.63 -11.29
N SER A 250 -11.85 0.79 -11.91
CA SER A 250 -11.50 1.99 -12.69
C SER A 250 -10.46 1.66 -13.76
N PRO A 251 -10.52 2.29 -14.94
CA PRO A 251 -9.36 2.40 -15.81
C PRO A 251 -8.33 3.35 -15.18
N GLY A 252 -7.05 3.01 -15.26
CA GLY A 252 -5.97 3.76 -14.63
C GLY A 252 -6.24 4.09 -13.16
N GLY A 253 -5.60 5.14 -12.67
CA GLY A 253 -5.68 5.60 -11.29
C GLY A 253 -4.43 5.27 -10.48
N TRP A 254 -4.54 5.33 -9.15
CA TRP A 254 -3.48 4.98 -8.21
C TRP A 254 -4.07 4.71 -6.82
N VAL A 255 -3.29 4.04 -5.98
CA VAL A 255 -3.60 3.81 -4.57
C VAL A 255 -2.42 4.22 -3.71
N ALA A 256 -2.68 4.85 -2.57
CA ALA A 256 -1.67 5.27 -1.63
C ALA A 256 -2.07 5.00 -0.18
N LEU A 257 -1.07 4.90 0.68
CA LEU A 257 -1.22 5.00 2.12
C LEU A 257 -0.47 6.24 2.60
N ILE A 258 -1.21 7.21 3.11
CA ILE A 258 -0.68 8.52 3.50
C ILE A 258 -0.43 8.55 4.99
N GLN A 259 0.67 9.19 5.41
CA GLN A 259 0.91 9.61 6.78
C GLN A 259 1.49 11.03 6.84
N HIS A 260 1.80 11.50 8.05
CA HIS A 260 2.43 12.82 8.24
C HIS A 260 3.78 12.86 7.49
N TYR A 261 3.94 13.80 6.55
CA TYR A 261 5.08 14.00 5.65
C TYR A 261 5.42 12.91 4.62
N PHE A 262 4.97 11.67 4.80
CA PHE A 262 5.35 10.54 3.96
C PHE A 262 4.14 9.82 3.36
N LEU A 263 4.40 9.04 2.31
CA LEU A 263 3.43 8.11 1.75
C LEU A 263 4.13 6.90 1.12
N SER A 264 3.38 5.83 0.96
CA SER A 264 3.64 4.85 -0.08
C SER A 264 2.51 4.86 -1.10
N ALA A 265 2.82 4.64 -2.38
CA ALA A 265 1.82 4.59 -3.43
C ALA A 265 2.17 3.57 -4.50
N TRP A 266 1.16 2.89 -5.03
CA TRP A 266 1.26 2.08 -6.23
C TRP A 266 0.54 2.78 -7.38
N ILE A 267 1.27 2.99 -8.47
CA ILE A 267 0.79 3.62 -9.69
C ILE A 267 0.92 2.60 -10.81
N PRO A 268 -0.19 2.03 -11.31
CA PRO A 268 -0.15 1.13 -12.46
C PRO A 268 0.03 1.88 -13.78
N GLU A 269 0.21 1.14 -14.86
CA GLU A 269 0.03 1.67 -16.21
C GLU A 269 -1.40 2.19 -16.44
N GLN A 270 -1.53 3.44 -16.87
CA GLN A 270 -2.80 4.15 -16.90
C GLN A 270 -3.79 3.67 -17.98
N SER A 271 -3.30 2.92 -18.98
CA SER A 271 -4.14 2.26 -20.00
C SER A 271 -4.84 0.99 -19.50
N GLY A 272 -4.46 0.46 -18.33
CA GLY A 272 -5.03 -0.74 -17.75
C GLY A 272 -6.38 -0.52 -17.06
N SER A 273 -7.04 -1.62 -16.68
CA SER A 273 -8.25 -1.62 -15.86
C SER A 273 -7.97 -2.37 -14.56
N PHE A 274 -8.31 -1.73 -13.45
CA PHE A 274 -7.95 -2.21 -12.12
C PHE A 274 -9.16 -2.27 -11.19
N LEU A 275 -9.06 -3.19 -10.24
CA LEU A 275 -10.00 -3.32 -9.13
C LEU A 275 -9.30 -2.88 -7.84
N TYR A 276 -9.52 -1.62 -7.47
CA TYR A 276 -9.02 -1.01 -6.25
C TYR A 276 -9.78 -1.53 -5.03
N GLN A 277 -9.04 -1.90 -3.98
CA GLN A 277 -9.57 -2.58 -2.80
C GLN A 277 -8.88 -2.10 -1.53
N ALA A 278 -9.63 -2.02 -0.44
CA ALA A 278 -9.07 -1.97 0.91
C ALA A 278 -9.96 -2.72 1.90
N LYS A 279 -9.35 -3.34 2.92
CA LYS A 279 -10.08 -4.05 3.99
C LYS A 279 -9.21 -4.22 5.23
N LYS A 280 -9.84 -4.49 6.37
CA LYS A 280 -9.14 -5.09 7.52
C LYS A 280 -9.13 -6.61 7.39
N ASN A 281 -7.97 -7.21 7.60
CA ASN A 281 -7.78 -8.65 7.73
C ASN A 281 -7.90 -9.04 9.20
N SER A 282 -8.96 -9.75 9.57
CA SER A 282 -9.24 -10.14 10.94
C SER A 282 -8.19 -11.07 11.54
N SER A 283 -7.59 -11.95 10.73
CA SER A 283 -6.63 -12.96 11.18
C SER A 283 -5.27 -12.35 11.50
N SER A 284 -4.81 -11.38 10.70
CA SER A 284 -3.52 -10.69 10.92
C SER A 284 -3.65 -9.38 11.71
N ASN A 285 -4.87 -8.88 11.92
CA ASN A 285 -5.17 -7.55 12.44
C ASN A 285 -4.45 -6.42 11.66
N ARG A 286 -4.39 -6.55 10.33
CA ARG A 286 -3.75 -5.59 9.42
C ARG A 286 -4.75 -5.06 8.41
N PHE A 287 -4.54 -3.84 7.94
CA PHE A 287 -5.22 -3.28 6.79
C PHE A 287 -4.46 -3.64 5.52
N SER A 288 -5.18 -4.20 4.56
CA SER A 288 -4.72 -4.50 3.21
C SER A 288 -5.29 -3.44 2.27
N VAL A 289 -4.44 -2.81 1.45
CA VAL A 289 -4.81 -1.72 0.54
C VAL A 289 -4.10 -1.96 -0.80
N GLY A 290 -4.80 -1.95 -1.93
CA GLY A 290 -4.16 -2.28 -3.19
C GLY A 290 -5.09 -2.30 -4.38
N TYR A 291 -4.64 -2.96 -5.45
CA TYR A 291 -5.49 -3.28 -6.60
C TYR A 291 -5.07 -4.59 -7.26
N THR A 292 -5.99 -5.14 -8.05
CA THR A 292 -5.71 -6.25 -8.97
C THR A 292 -5.99 -5.81 -10.41
N SER A 293 -5.28 -6.42 -11.36
CA SER A 293 -5.49 -6.22 -12.80
C SER A 293 -6.42 -7.30 -13.37
N LYS A 294 -6.64 -7.28 -14.69
CA LYS A 294 -7.30 -8.37 -15.41
C LYS A 294 -6.47 -9.66 -15.31
N GLN A 295 -7.15 -10.79 -15.31
CA GLN A 295 -6.54 -12.10 -15.41
C GLN A 295 -5.77 -12.23 -16.74
N LEU A 296 -4.58 -12.82 -16.67
CA LEU A 296 -3.69 -13.08 -17.79
C LEU A 296 -3.55 -14.60 -17.96
N SER A 297 -3.55 -15.07 -19.21
CA SER A 297 -3.34 -16.48 -19.54
C SER A 297 -1.87 -16.73 -19.85
N LEU A 298 -1.21 -17.54 -19.02
CA LEU A 298 0.17 -17.97 -19.20
C LEU A 298 0.20 -19.27 -20.01
N ALA A 299 0.32 -19.13 -21.34
CA ALA A 299 0.41 -20.25 -22.27
C ALA A 299 1.85 -20.79 -22.42
N GLN A 300 1.97 -22.05 -22.84
CA GLN A 300 3.25 -22.68 -23.19
C GLN A 300 3.92 -21.96 -24.37
N ASN A 301 5.25 -21.81 -24.34
CA ASN A 301 6.08 -21.18 -25.39
C ASN A 301 5.77 -19.70 -25.66
N ASN A 302 5.04 -19.01 -24.79
CA ASN A 302 4.97 -17.56 -24.82
C ASN A 302 6.24 -16.96 -24.19
N ASN A 303 6.55 -15.71 -24.51
CA ASN A 303 7.62 -14.92 -23.89
C ASN A 303 7.34 -14.55 -22.42
N GLY A 304 6.44 -15.30 -21.75
CA GLY A 304 5.89 -14.96 -20.44
C GLY A 304 4.76 -13.94 -20.52
N VAL A 305 4.26 -13.55 -19.35
CA VAL A 305 3.46 -12.33 -19.18
C VAL A 305 4.18 -11.44 -18.19
N SER A 306 4.18 -10.13 -18.44
CA SER A 306 4.74 -9.14 -17.54
C SER A 306 3.69 -8.16 -17.03
N PHE A 307 3.94 -7.58 -15.86
CA PHE A 307 3.12 -6.54 -15.28
C PHE A 307 4.00 -5.49 -14.59
N THR A 308 3.91 -4.26 -15.06
CA THR A 308 4.74 -3.14 -14.61
C THR A 308 3.93 -2.17 -13.76
N ASN A 309 4.48 -1.77 -12.62
CA ASN A 309 3.92 -0.73 -11.76
C ASN A 309 5.03 0.12 -11.17
N THR A 310 4.71 1.36 -10.82
CA THR A 310 5.61 2.21 -10.06
C THR A 310 5.20 2.22 -8.59
N LEU A 311 6.16 1.91 -7.71
CA LEU A 311 6.08 2.14 -6.27
C LEU A 311 6.69 3.50 -5.95
N TYR A 312 5.96 4.37 -5.26
CA TYR A 312 6.54 5.52 -4.55
C TYR A 312 6.67 5.17 -3.07
N VAL A 313 7.83 5.46 -2.47
CA VAL A 313 8.04 5.27 -1.03
C VAL A 313 8.95 6.38 -0.51
N GLY A 314 8.36 7.40 0.12
CA GLY A 314 9.13 8.58 0.48
C GLY A 314 8.33 9.78 0.96
N PRO A 315 9.00 10.95 1.05
CA PRO A 315 8.38 12.21 1.45
C PRO A 315 7.37 12.72 0.43
N LYS A 316 6.45 13.59 0.85
CA LYS A 316 5.45 14.24 0.00
C LYS A 316 6.06 15.33 -0.91
N LEU A 317 6.89 14.95 -1.87
CA LEU A 317 7.52 15.87 -2.82
C LEU A 317 6.64 16.07 -4.05
N THR A 318 5.85 17.15 -4.06
CA THR A 318 4.88 17.49 -5.13
C THR A 318 5.45 17.33 -6.53
N GLY A 319 6.66 17.86 -6.79
CA GLY A 319 7.31 17.77 -8.10
C GLY A 319 7.63 16.34 -8.56
N GLN A 320 7.97 15.43 -7.63
CA GLN A 320 8.17 14.01 -7.98
C GLN A 320 6.82 13.30 -8.15
N LEU A 321 5.85 13.56 -7.27
CA LEU A 321 4.53 12.92 -7.30
C LEU A 321 3.76 13.27 -8.58
N LYS A 322 3.76 14.55 -8.97
CA LYS A 322 3.10 15.04 -10.19
C LYS A 322 3.72 14.45 -11.47
N ALA A 323 5.01 14.12 -11.43
CA ALA A 323 5.69 13.46 -12.55
C ALA A 323 5.24 11.99 -12.73
N LEU A 324 4.74 11.34 -11.67
CA LEU A 324 4.22 9.97 -11.73
C LEU A 324 2.76 9.93 -12.16
N HIS A 325 1.94 10.85 -11.65
CA HIS A 325 0.54 10.99 -12.05
C HIS A 325 0.05 12.41 -11.72
N GLN A 326 -0.75 13.00 -12.62
CA GLN A 326 -1.18 14.40 -12.55
C GLN A 326 -1.89 14.81 -11.25
N ASP A 327 -2.54 13.84 -10.60
CA ASP A 327 -3.36 14.03 -9.39
C ASP A 327 -2.71 13.49 -8.11
N LEU A 328 -1.50 12.91 -8.21
CA LEU A 328 -0.86 12.29 -7.05
C LEU A 328 -0.31 13.32 -6.06
N ASP A 329 -0.10 14.57 -6.47
CA ASP A 329 0.30 15.66 -5.58
C ASP A 329 -0.82 16.12 -4.62
N LEU A 330 -2.08 15.74 -4.87
CA LEU A 330 -3.22 15.99 -3.98
C LEU A 330 -3.06 15.35 -2.59
N VAL A 331 -2.13 14.39 -2.43
CA VAL A 331 -1.74 13.81 -1.14
C VAL A 331 -1.10 14.83 -0.18
N VAL A 332 -0.65 15.96 -0.72
CA VAL A 332 -0.24 17.14 0.04
C VAL A 332 -1.49 17.88 0.46
N ASP A 333 -2.07 17.42 1.56
CA ASP A 333 -3.28 17.98 2.11
C ASP A 333 -2.97 19.33 2.79
N TYR A 334 -3.35 20.43 2.13
CA TYR A 334 -3.34 21.77 2.71
C TYR A 334 -4.55 22.03 3.64
N GLY A 335 -5.34 21.00 3.95
CA GLY A 335 -6.58 21.10 4.69
C GLY A 335 -7.59 21.97 3.93
N PHE A 336 -8.36 22.78 4.66
CA PHE A 336 -9.33 23.71 4.06
C PHE A 336 -8.68 24.81 3.19
N LEU A 337 -7.36 24.97 3.23
CA LEU A 337 -6.62 26.01 2.50
C LEU A 337 -6.16 25.56 1.10
N TRP A 338 -6.59 24.38 0.63
CA TRP A 338 -6.20 23.83 -0.68
C TRP A 338 -6.46 24.77 -1.88
N TRP A 339 -7.39 25.72 -1.77
CA TRP A 339 -7.72 26.70 -2.82
C TRP A 339 -6.74 27.89 -2.91
N LEU A 340 -5.79 28.03 -1.99
CA LEU A 340 -4.76 29.08 -2.03
C LEU A 340 -3.53 28.71 -2.86
N GLY A 341 -3.39 27.43 -3.24
CA GLY A 341 -2.20 26.85 -3.87
C GLY A 341 -2.17 26.91 -5.39
#